data_AF-A0A938EN46-F1
#
_entry.id   AF-A0A938EN46-F1
#
_cell.length_a   1.000
_cell.length_b   1.000
_cell.length_c   1.000
_cell.angle_alpha   90.00
_cell.angle_beta   90.00
_cell.angle_gamma   90.00
#
_symmetry.space_group_name_H-M   'P 1'
#
loop_
_entity.id
_entity.type
_entity.pdbx_description
1 polymer ?
#
loop_
_entity_poly.entity_id
_entity_poly.type
_entity_poly.pdbx_seq_one_letter_code
_entity_poly.pdbx_strand_id
1 'polypeptide(L)'
;AYQVMSLERTRLWAERCLVEHDRLRSPDRPYQALFGVIQGAQYEDLRRTAARDLGAMAFDGFGIGGAIEKRNLTDIVSWVTNELPDDKPRHLLGIGEPGDLFAGVAAGADTFDCVSPSREARNSAVYTPDGRFNLLTSASRRAFEPIDPQCDCYTCTHYTRAYLHHAFKAKEMVASTLATIHNIRFTVRLVDAMRSALERGDFSALREEFLGRYYAGTASA
;
A
#
# COMPACT_ATOMS: atom_id res chain seq x y z
N ALA A 1 -17.44 -18.80 -16.42
CA ALA A 1 -16.67 -20.06 -16.60
C ALA A 1 -15.22 -19.91 -16.13
N TYR A 2 -14.36 -19.13 -16.79
CA TYR A 2 -12.93 -19.02 -16.43
C TYR A 2 -12.68 -18.59 -14.97
N GLN A 3 -13.36 -17.54 -14.50
CA GLN A 3 -13.13 -17.01 -13.15
C GLN A 3 -13.45 -18.04 -12.06
N VAL A 4 -14.56 -18.78 -12.21
CA VAL A 4 -14.95 -19.86 -11.29
C VAL A 4 -13.89 -20.97 -11.27
N MET A 5 -13.42 -21.41 -12.45
CA MET A 5 -12.37 -22.44 -12.55
C MET A 5 -11.03 -21.97 -11.97
N SER A 6 -10.71 -20.68 -12.13
CA SER A 6 -9.50 -20.07 -11.56
C SER A 6 -9.58 -20.02 -10.04
N LEU A 7 -10.75 -19.70 -9.51
CA LEU A 7 -11.01 -19.65 -8.07
C LEU A 7 -10.86 -21.04 -7.44
N GLU A 8 -11.49 -22.05 -8.02
CA GLU A 8 -11.38 -23.43 -7.53
C GLU A 8 -9.93 -23.94 -7.57
N ARG A 9 -9.19 -23.61 -8.62
CA ARG A 9 -7.76 -23.95 -8.70
C ARG A 9 -6.95 -23.29 -7.59
N THR A 10 -7.25 -22.02 -7.28
CA THR A 10 -6.60 -21.28 -6.20
C THR A 10 -6.91 -21.92 -4.84
N ARG A 11 -8.16 -22.35 -4.61
CA ARG A 11 -8.58 -23.07 -3.40
C ARG A 11 -7.82 -24.40 -3.23
N LEU A 12 -7.73 -25.20 -4.29
CA LEU A 12 -6.96 -26.46 -4.29
C LEU A 12 -5.45 -26.23 -4.10
N TRP A 13 -4.91 -25.12 -4.59
CA TRP A 13 -3.52 -24.73 -4.32
C TRP A 13 -3.31 -24.30 -2.86
N ALA A 14 -4.27 -23.57 -2.29
CA ALA A 14 -4.24 -23.15 -0.88
C ALA A 14 -4.17 -24.37 0.06
N GLU A 15 -4.97 -25.42 -0.18
CA GLU A 15 -4.91 -26.68 0.56
C GLU A 15 -3.53 -27.34 0.47
N ARG A 16 -2.97 -27.43 -0.74
CA ARG A 16 -1.62 -27.99 -0.95
C ARG A 16 -0.54 -27.19 -0.23
N CYS A 17 -0.66 -25.86 -0.21
CA CYS A 17 0.26 -24.99 0.51
C CYS A 17 0.20 -25.22 2.02
N LEU A 18 -0.99 -25.44 2.60
CA LEU A 18 -1.13 -25.74 4.03
C LEU A 18 -0.47 -27.08 4.40
N VAL A 19 -0.73 -28.12 3.62
CA VAL A 19 -0.11 -29.45 3.82
C VAL A 19 1.41 -29.36 3.76
N GLU A 20 1.94 -28.67 2.75
CA GLU A 20 3.39 -28.54 2.59
C GLU A 20 4.01 -27.64 3.66
N HIS A 21 3.34 -26.56 4.05
CA HIS A 21 3.79 -25.69 5.15
C HIS A 21 3.91 -26.47 6.45
N ASP A 22 2.90 -27.27 6.81
CA ASP A 22 2.93 -28.10 8.00
C ASP A 22 4.04 -29.16 7.94
N ARG A 23 4.22 -29.83 6.80
CA ARG A 23 5.30 -30.80 6.58
C ARG A 23 6.70 -30.19 6.74
N LEU A 24 6.86 -28.93 6.36
CA LEU A 24 8.13 -28.21 6.43
C LEU A 24 8.38 -27.56 7.80
N ARG A 25 7.40 -27.58 8.72
CA ARG A 25 7.60 -27.07 10.09
C ARG A 25 8.70 -27.86 10.78
N SER A 26 9.57 -27.13 11.47
CA SER A 26 10.66 -27.69 12.26
C SER A 26 10.73 -26.94 13.58
N PRO A 27 10.84 -27.65 14.72
CA PRO A 27 10.97 -27.01 16.02
C PRO A 27 12.27 -26.21 16.16
N ASP A 28 13.28 -26.50 15.31
CA ASP A 28 14.57 -25.81 15.31
C ASP A 28 14.55 -24.49 14.53
N ARG A 29 13.40 -24.12 13.93
CA ARG A 29 13.23 -22.90 13.15
C ARG A 29 12.08 -22.05 13.68
N PRO A 30 12.19 -20.71 13.61
CA PRO A 30 11.06 -19.84 13.90
C PRO A 30 9.86 -20.18 13.02
N TYR A 31 8.67 -20.09 13.60
CA TYR A 31 7.43 -20.25 12.85
C TYR A 31 7.34 -19.19 11.74
N GLN A 32 7.04 -19.62 10.52
CA GLN A 32 6.78 -18.73 9.40
C GLN A 32 5.28 -18.63 9.18
N ALA A 33 4.70 -17.44 9.23
CA ALA A 33 3.29 -17.25 8.96
C ALA A 33 2.96 -17.58 7.50
N LEU A 34 1.81 -18.23 7.26
CA LEU A 34 1.29 -18.51 5.93
C LEU A 34 -0.01 -17.75 5.69
N PHE A 35 -0.07 -17.00 4.59
CA PHE A 35 -1.23 -16.21 4.22
C PHE A 35 -1.96 -16.84 3.03
N GLY A 36 -3.29 -16.97 3.14
CA GLY A 36 -4.15 -17.38 2.03
C GLY A 36 -4.47 -16.18 1.14
N VAL A 37 -4.41 -16.34 -0.19
CA VAL A 37 -4.67 -15.21 -1.11
C VAL A 37 -6.07 -15.31 -1.72
N ILE A 38 -6.93 -14.37 -1.36
CA ILE A 38 -8.30 -14.25 -1.85
C ILE A 38 -8.31 -13.70 -3.28
N GLN A 39 -8.94 -14.45 -4.18
CA GLN A 39 -9.17 -14.10 -5.59
C GLN A 39 -10.67 -13.84 -5.84
N GLY A 40 -11.09 -13.64 -7.10
CA GLY A 40 -12.49 -13.39 -7.46
C GLY A 40 -12.72 -12.24 -8.45
N ALA A 41 -11.64 -11.62 -8.95
CA ALA A 41 -11.70 -10.48 -9.87
C ALA A 41 -12.57 -9.33 -9.33
N GLN A 42 -13.56 -8.86 -10.10
CA GLN A 42 -14.48 -7.77 -9.74
C GLN A 42 -15.85 -8.25 -9.23
N TYR A 43 -16.02 -9.55 -8.97
CA TYR A 43 -17.35 -10.13 -8.73
C TYR A 43 -17.58 -10.40 -7.24
N GLU A 44 -18.63 -9.81 -6.67
CA GLU A 44 -18.95 -9.92 -5.24
C GLU A 44 -19.18 -11.37 -4.81
N ASP A 45 -19.98 -12.13 -5.55
CA ASP A 45 -20.29 -13.52 -5.28
C ASP A 45 -19.03 -14.38 -5.22
N LEU A 46 -18.11 -14.19 -6.17
CA LEU A 46 -16.84 -14.91 -6.20
C LEU A 46 -15.91 -14.49 -5.06
N ARG A 47 -15.84 -13.19 -4.75
CA ARG A 47 -15.01 -12.65 -3.66
C ARG A 47 -15.47 -13.18 -2.30
N ARG A 48 -16.77 -13.16 -2.03
CA ARG A 48 -17.34 -13.68 -0.79
C ARG A 48 -17.16 -15.18 -0.67
N THR A 49 -17.40 -15.93 -1.76
CA THR A 49 -17.17 -17.38 -1.78
C THR A 49 -15.72 -17.71 -1.46
N ALA A 50 -14.77 -17.05 -2.14
CA ALA A 50 -13.35 -17.23 -1.89
C ALA A 50 -12.93 -16.91 -0.45
N ALA A 51 -13.47 -15.81 0.10
CA ALA A 51 -13.19 -15.39 1.47
C ALA A 51 -13.72 -16.39 2.50
N ARG A 52 -14.94 -16.92 2.32
CA ARG A 52 -15.50 -17.98 3.18
C ARG A 52 -14.70 -19.27 3.09
N ASP A 53 -14.38 -19.71 1.88
CA ASP A 53 -13.66 -20.97 1.65
C ASP A 53 -12.27 -20.94 2.28
N LEU A 54 -11.48 -19.89 2.02
CA LEU A 54 -10.14 -19.76 2.59
C LEU A 54 -10.18 -19.36 4.07
N GLY A 55 -11.16 -18.55 4.47
CA GLY A 55 -11.37 -18.12 5.86
C GLY A 55 -11.65 -19.26 6.83
N ALA A 56 -12.22 -20.37 6.34
CA ALA A 56 -12.41 -21.61 7.10
C ALA A 56 -11.13 -22.48 7.22
N MET A 57 -10.05 -22.12 6.51
CA MET A 57 -8.78 -22.86 6.54
C MET A 57 -7.79 -22.28 7.57
N ALA A 58 -6.80 -23.09 7.96
CA ALA A 58 -5.83 -22.75 9.00
C ALA A 58 -4.70 -21.81 8.54
N PHE A 59 -5.04 -20.65 7.96
CA PHE A 59 -4.09 -19.59 7.62
C PHE A 59 -3.82 -18.63 8.80
N ASP A 60 -2.66 -17.99 8.78
CA ASP A 60 -2.26 -16.98 9.77
C ASP A 60 -2.76 -15.58 9.42
N GLY A 61 -3.18 -15.38 8.17
CA GLY A 61 -3.68 -14.12 7.64
C GLY A 61 -4.15 -14.28 6.20
N PHE A 62 -4.67 -13.21 5.61
CA PHE A 62 -5.29 -13.26 4.30
C PHE A 62 -4.83 -12.11 3.41
N GLY A 63 -4.27 -12.43 2.25
CA GLY A 63 -3.99 -11.47 1.20
C GLY A 63 -5.23 -11.20 0.35
N ILE A 64 -5.57 -9.94 0.11
CA ILE A 64 -6.63 -9.53 -0.82
C ILE A 64 -5.94 -9.22 -2.15
N GLY A 65 -5.98 -10.20 -3.07
CA GLY A 65 -5.25 -10.16 -4.34
C GLY A 65 -6.13 -9.98 -5.57
N GLY A 66 -5.48 -9.97 -6.73
CA GLY A 66 -6.11 -9.81 -8.05
C GLY A 66 -6.05 -8.39 -8.57
N ALA A 67 -6.22 -8.23 -9.88
CA ALA A 67 -6.29 -6.90 -10.49
C ALA A 67 -7.62 -6.24 -10.05
N ILE A 68 -7.56 -5.36 -9.06
CA ILE A 68 -8.70 -4.60 -8.53
C ILE A 68 -8.82 -3.29 -9.29
N GLU A 69 -10.00 -2.99 -9.83
CA GLU A 69 -10.25 -1.67 -10.41
C GLU A 69 -10.38 -0.66 -9.26
N LYS A 70 -9.70 0.50 -9.36
CA LYS A 70 -9.70 1.50 -8.29
C LYS A 70 -11.09 1.90 -7.80
N ARG A 71 -12.05 2.03 -8.73
CA ARG A 71 -13.45 2.36 -8.41
C ARG A 71 -14.16 1.32 -7.53
N ASN A 72 -13.71 0.07 -7.55
CA ASN A 72 -14.29 -1.04 -6.80
C ASN A 72 -13.43 -1.42 -5.58
N LEU A 73 -12.34 -0.70 -5.30
CA LEU A 73 -11.39 -1.08 -4.25
C LEU A 73 -12.07 -1.18 -2.89
N THR A 74 -12.80 -0.14 -2.50
CA THR A 74 -13.53 -0.11 -1.22
C THR A 74 -14.53 -1.24 -1.11
N ASP A 75 -15.32 -1.48 -2.18
CA ASP A 75 -16.37 -2.50 -2.19
C ASP A 75 -15.77 -3.91 -2.10
N ILE A 76 -14.76 -4.21 -2.92
CA ILE A 76 -14.09 -5.52 -2.92
C ILE A 76 -13.44 -5.82 -1.59
N VAL A 77 -12.72 -4.85 -1.01
CA VAL A 77 -12.09 -5.04 0.30
C VAL A 77 -13.18 -5.29 1.34
N SER A 78 -14.26 -4.50 1.34
CA SER A 78 -15.39 -4.67 2.27
C SER A 78 -16.08 -6.03 2.13
N TRP A 79 -16.31 -6.51 0.90
CA TRP A 79 -16.92 -7.84 0.69
C TRP A 79 -16.06 -8.96 1.24
N VAL A 80 -14.74 -8.84 1.12
CA VAL A 80 -13.80 -9.84 1.61
C VAL A 80 -13.67 -9.75 3.13
N THR A 81 -13.45 -8.56 3.68
CA THR A 81 -13.23 -8.37 5.13
C THR A 81 -14.45 -8.74 5.96
N ASN A 82 -15.67 -8.55 5.45
CA ASN A 82 -16.91 -8.97 6.13
C ASN A 82 -17.08 -10.50 6.25
N GLU A 83 -16.34 -11.28 5.45
CA GLU A 83 -16.44 -12.75 5.46
C GLU A 83 -15.23 -13.41 6.15
N LEU A 84 -14.13 -12.66 6.33
CA LEU A 84 -12.91 -13.16 6.94
C LEU A 84 -12.97 -13.11 8.47
N PRO A 85 -12.25 -13.99 9.18
CA PRO A 85 -12.11 -13.92 10.63
C PRO A 85 -11.56 -12.56 11.09
N ASP A 86 -12.07 -12.05 12.22
CA ASP A 86 -11.67 -10.76 12.83
C ASP A 86 -10.33 -10.82 13.56
N ASP A 87 -9.90 -12.01 13.96
CA ASP A 87 -8.65 -12.25 14.69
C ASP A 87 -7.44 -12.47 13.76
N LYS A 88 -7.61 -12.25 12.44
CA LYS A 88 -6.59 -12.51 11.42
C LYS A 88 -6.30 -11.27 10.57
N PRO A 89 -5.02 -10.94 10.32
CA PRO A 89 -4.64 -9.78 9.52
C PRO A 89 -5.05 -9.93 8.05
N ARG A 90 -5.47 -8.81 7.45
CA ARG A 90 -5.83 -8.67 6.04
C ARG A 90 -4.81 -7.80 5.31
N HIS A 91 -4.11 -8.38 4.34
CA HIS A 91 -3.05 -7.74 3.56
C HIS A 91 -3.54 -7.33 2.18
N LEU A 92 -3.60 -6.04 1.87
CA LEU A 92 -4.03 -5.55 0.57
C LEU A 92 -2.84 -5.48 -0.41
N LEU A 93 -2.84 -6.37 -1.40
CA LEU A 93 -1.71 -6.60 -2.29
C LEU A 93 -1.59 -5.53 -3.39
N GLY A 94 -0.41 -4.93 -3.53
CA GLY A 94 -0.06 -4.05 -4.66
C GLY A 94 -0.66 -2.63 -4.63
N ILE A 95 -1.11 -2.17 -3.47
CA ILE A 95 -1.75 -0.85 -3.28
C ILE A 95 -0.84 0.09 -2.49
N GLY A 96 -0.65 1.32 -2.97
CA GLY A 96 0.26 2.27 -2.31
C GLY A 96 0.06 3.76 -2.60
N GLU A 97 -0.96 4.16 -3.35
CA GLU A 97 -1.31 5.58 -3.47
C GLU A 97 -2.06 6.04 -2.20
N PRO A 98 -1.87 7.28 -1.72
CA PRO A 98 -2.46 7.73 -0.46
C PRO A 98 -3.98 7.54 -0.36
N GLY A 99 -4.73 7.91 -1.41
CA GLY A 99 -6.18 7.70 -1.45
C GLY A 99 -6.61 6.24 -1.34
N ASP A 100 -5.85 5.34 -1.98
CA ASP A 100 -6.14 3.90 -1.95
C ASP A 100 -5.79 3.29 -0.59
N LEU A 101 -4.75 3.79 0.10
CA LEU A 101 -4.43 3.40 1.48
C LEU A 101 -5.57 3.78 2.44
N PHE A 102 -6.06 5.01 2.38
CA PHE A 102 -7.21 5.42 3.20
C PHE A 102 -8.45 4.59 2.91
N ALA A 103 -8.74 4.30 1.64
CA ALA A 103 -9.88 3.47 1.25
C ALA A 103 -9.74 2.03 1.76
N GLY A 104 -8.54 1.44 1.64
CA GLY A 104 -8.25 0.10 2.15
C GLY A 104 -8.39 0.01 3.67
N VAL A 105 -7.80 0.94 4.42
CA VAL A 105 -7.92 0.99 5.88
C VAL A 105 -9.40 1.16 6.30
N ALA A 106 -10.13 2.07 5.65
CA ALA A 106 -11.56 2.27 5.93
C ALA A 106 -12.41 1.01 5.69
N ALA A 107 -12.00 0.16 4.73
CA ALA A 107 -12.68 -1.09 4.40
C ALA A 107 -12.18 -2.31 5.21
N GLY A 108 -11.19 -2.10 6.10
CA GLY A 108 -10.69 -3.13 7.03
C GLY A 108 -9.42 -3.86 6.58
N ALA A 109 -8.60 -3.28 5.70
CA ALA A 109 -7.25 -3.79 5.42
C ALA A 109 -6.24 -3.31 6.47
N ASP A 110 -5.32 -4.20 6.87
CA ASP A 110 -4.37 -3.96 7.96
C ASP A 110 -2.94 -3.67 7.48
N THR A 111 -2.55 -4.27 6.35
CA THR A 111 -1.19 -4.16 5.80
C THR A 111 -1.21 -4.00 4.30
N PHE A 112 -0.15 -3.42 3.73
CA PHE A 112 -0.08 -3.03 2.33
C PHE A 112 1.33 -3.25 1.78
N ASP A 113 1.44 -3.52 0.48
CA ASP A 113 2.70 -3.48 -0.26
C ASP A 113 2.51 -2.74 -1.60
N CYS A 114 3.52 -2.00 -2.04
CA CYS A 114 3.50 -1.40 -3.37
C CYS A 114 4.90 -0.98 -3.82
N VAL A 115 5.14 -1.09 -5.12
CA VAL A 115 6.35 -0.55 -5.74
C VAL A 115 6.32 0.96 -5.91
N SER A 116 5.13 1.58 -5.88
CA SER A 116 4.92 2.99 -6.26
C SER A 116 5.87 3.97 -5.57
N PRO A 117 6.06 3.96 -4.24
CA PRO A 117 6.96 4.93 -3.60
C PRO A 117 8.37 4.91 -4.15
N SER A 118 8.93 3.71 -4.35
CA SER A 118 10.28 3.56 -4.91
C SER A 118 10.33 3.81 -6.42
N ARG A 119 9.30 3.39 -7.17
CA ARG A 119 9.24 3.52 -8.64
C ARG A 119 9.11 4.98 -9.05
N GLU A 120 8.21 5.71 -8.40
CA GLU A 120 7.99 7.14 -8.64
C GLU A 120 9.23 7.97 -8.23
N ALA A 121 9.85 7.64 -7.10
CA ALA A 121 11.10 8.29 -6.65
C ALA A 121 12.23 8.20 -7.67
N ARG A 122 12.47 7.00 -8.23
CA ARG A 122 13.49 6.79 -9.28
C ARG A 122 13.19 7.56 -10.57
N ASN A 123 11.92 7.89 -10.80
CA ASN A 123 11.45 8.74 -11.90
C ASN A 123 11.31 10.21 -11.48
N SER A 124 12.00 10.64 -10.41
CA SER A 124 12.05 12.01 -9.87
C SER A 124 10.73 12.57 -9.31
N ALA A 125 9.70 11.74 -9.17
CA ALA A 125 8.45 12.13 -8.54
C ALA A 125 8.52 11.88 -7.02
N VAL A 126 8.20 12.90 -6.24
CA VAL A 126 8.22 12.84 -4.77
C VAL A 126 6.85 13.19 -4.18
N TYR A 127 6.54 12.60 -3.04
CA TYR A 127 5.30 12.84 -2.31
C TYR A 127 5.47 13.87 -1.20
N THR A 128 4.48 14.74 -1.01
CA THR A 128 4.36 15.61 0.16
C THR A 128 2.92 15.61 0.65
N PRO A 129 2.61 16.15 1.85
CA PRO A 129 1.23 16.33 2.29
C PRO A 129 0.37 17.17 1.33
N ASP A 130 1.01 18.00 0.49
CA ASP A 130 0.38 18.88 -0.50
C ASP A 130 0.28 18.27 -1.90
N GLY A 131 0.57 16.97 -2.04
CA GLY A 131 0.46 16.23 -3.29
C GLY A 131 1.78 15.68 -3.81
N ARG A 132 1.73 15.15 -5.03
CA ARG A 132 2.91 14.63 -5.74
C ARG A 132 3.41 15.66 -6.74
N PHE A 133 4.72 15.89 -6.77
CA PHE A 133 5.35 16.71 -7.80
C PHE A 133 6.66 16.11 -8.30
N ASN A 134 7.15 16.62 -9.43
CA ASN A 134 8.39 16.17 -10.06
C ASN A 134 9.57 17.13 -9.75
N LEU A 135 10.71 16.58 -9.37
CA LEU A 135 11.93 17.33 -9.03
C LEU A 135 12.61 17.95 -10.26
N LEU A 136 12.37 17.45 -11.48
CA LEU A 136 12.89 18.01 -12.74
C LEU A 136 12.10 19.21 -13.27
N THR A 137 11.42 19.94 -12.38
CA THR A 137 10.69 21.19 -12.70
C THR A 137 11.57 22.42 -12.50
N SER A 138 11.28 23.51 -13.21
CA SER A 138 11.99 24.79 -13.07
C SER A 138 11.90 25.36 -11.65
N ALA A 139 10.75 25.17 -10.98
CA ALA A 139 10.51 25.56 -9.59
C ALA A 139 11.47 24.89 -8.59
N SER A 140 12.02 23.71 -8.94
CA SER A 140 12.97 23.00 -8.09
C SER A 140 14.42 23.50 -8.27
N ARG A 141 14.75 24.21 -9.35
CA ARG A 141 16.14 24.53 -9.73
C ARG A 141 16.90 25.39 -8.71
N ARG A 142 16.22 26.29 -8.01
CA ARG A 142 16.81 27.19 -6.99
C ARG A 142 16.07 27.13 -5.65
N ALA A 143 15.42 26.00 -5.41
CA ALA A 143 14.71 25.70 -4.18
C ALA A 143 15.70 25.18 -3.13
N PHE A 144 16.20 26.07 -2.27
CA PHE A 144 17.18 25.74 -1.24
C PHE A 144 16.54 25.24 0.07
N GLU A 145 15.26 24.91 0.02
CA GLU A 145 14.48 24.18 1.04
C GLU A 145 14.52 22.65 0.80
N PRO A 146 14.21 21.81 1.80
CA PRO A 146 14.01 20.37 1.60
C PRO A 146 12.78 20.05 0.72
N ILE A 147 12.55 18.76 0.43
CA ILE A 147 11.32 18.33 -0.28
C ILE A 147 10.08 18.68 0.55
N ASP A 148 10.12 18.38 1.84
CA ASP A 148 9.06 18.66 2.81
C ASP A 148 9.74 19.13 4.12
N PRO A 149 9.48 20.37 4.57
CA PRO A 149 10.07 20.91 5.80
C PRO A 149 9.59 20.21 7.08
N GLN A 150 8.48 19.46 7.03
CA GLN A 150 7.97 18.67 8.14
C GLN A 150 8.45 17.21 8.11
N CYS A 151 9.29 16.83 7.14
CA CYS A 151 9.81 15.47 7.01
C CYS A 151 11.13 15.29 7.75
N ASP A 152 11.21 14.21 8.52
CA ASP A 152 12.34 13.83 9.35
C ASP A 152 13.28 12.81 8.68
N CYS A 153 13.09 12.54 7.39
CA CYS A 153 13.96 11.61 6.66
C CYS A 153 15.35 12.22 6.41
N TYR A 154 16.35 11.35 6.26
CA TYR A 154 17.72 11.74 5.94
C TYR A 154 17.81 12.71 4.75
N THR A 155 16.99 12.52 3.72
CA THR A 155 17.00 13.41 2.55
C THR A 155 16.55 14.83 2.89
N CYS A 156 15.48 14.99 3.66
CA CYS A 156 14.95 16.31 4.03
C CYS A 156 15.81 17.01 5.10
N THR A 157 16.54 16.28 5.93
CA THR A 157 17.41 16.88 6.95
C THR A 157 18.78 17.30 6.42
N HIS A 158 19.22 16.78 5.27
CA HIS A 158 20.58 17.00 4.76
C HIS A 158 20.67 17.60 3.36
N TYR A 159 19.61 17.54 2.56
CA TYR A 159 19.66 17.97 1.15
C TYR A 159 18.52 18.92 0.80
N THR A 160 18.83 19.81 -0.14
CA THR A 160 17.84 20.72 -0.71
C THR A 160 17.17 20.12 -1.94
N ARG A 161 15.98 20.61 -2.25
CA ARG A 161 15.24 20.31 -3.47
C ARG A 161 16.06 20.70 -4.72
N ALA A 162 16.83 21.79 -4.66
CA ALA A 162 17.75 22.21 -5.71
C ALA A 162 18.88 21.21 -5.95
N TYR A 163 19.46 20.64 -4.89
CA TYR A 163 20.47 19.60 -5.03
C TYR A 163 19.89 18.36 -5.72
N LEU A 164 18.71 17.90 -5.31
CA LEU A 164 18.06 16.76 -5.95
C LEU A 164 17.72 17.03 -7.41
N HIS A 165 17.21 18.21 -7.74
CA HIS A 165 16.99 18.64 -9.13
C HIS A 165 18.27 18.52 -9.96
N HIS A 166 19.39 19.04 -9.43
CA HIS A 166 20.69 18.95 -10.08
C HIS A 166 21.13 17.49 -10.26
N ALA A 167 21.10 16.68 -9.21
CA ALA A 167 21.55 15.29 -9.24
C ALA A 167 20.71 14.42 -10.20
N PHE A 168 19.39 14.60 -10.23
CA PHE A 168 18.54 13.95 -11.23
C PHE A 168 18.88 14.38 -12.66
N LYS A 169 19.12 15.68 -12.87
CA LYS A 169 19.50 16.21 -14.19
C LYS A 169 20.86 15.71 -14.65
N ALA A 170 21.79 15.51 -13.71
CA ALA A 170 23.10 14.90 -13.93
C ALA A 170 23.04 13.37 -14.07
N LYS A 171 21.86 12.75 -13.86
CA LYS A 171 21.63 11.30 -13.88
C LYS A 171 22.48 10.54 -12.85
N GLU A 172 22.70 11.14 -11.69
CA GLU A 172 23.43 10.50 -10.60
C GLU A 172 22.53 9.53 -9.82
N MET A 173 23.03 8.31 -9.57
CA MET A 173 22.29 7.27 -8.84
C MET A 173 21.91 7.68 -7.40
N VAL A 174 22.65 8.61 -6.80
CA VAL A 174 22.35 9.14 -5.46
C VAL A 174 21.00 9.85 -5.42
N ALA A 175 20.57 10.48 -6.53
CA ALA A 175 19.28 11.18 -6.60
C ALA A 175 18.12 10.21 -6.39
N SER A 176 18.15 9.07 -7.08
CA SER A 176 17.19 7.98 -6.94
C SER A 176 17.16 7.41 -5.53
N THR A 177 18.34 7.28 -4.89
CA THR A 177 18.46 6.76 -3.53
C THR A 177 17.82 7.71 -2.52
N LEU A 178 18.16 9.00 -2.59
CA LEU A 178 17.63 10.03 -1.71
C LEU A 178 16.12 10.21 -1.88
N ALA A 179 15.62 10.29 -3.13
CA ALA A 179 14.19 10.37 -3.38
C ALA A 179 13.43 9.13 -2.87
N THR A 180 14.04 7.95 -2.95
CA THR A 180 13.43 6.71 -2.44
C THR A 180 13.35 6.71 -0.91
N ILE A 181 14.40 7.16 -0.22
CA ILE A 181 14.38 7.34 1.25
C ILE A 181 13.21 8.25 1.65
N HIS A 182 13.06 9.39 0.96
CA HIS A 182 11.97 10.32 1.22
C HIS A 182 10.59 9.70 0.98
N ASN A 183 10.34 9.11 -0.19
CA ASN A 183 9.01 8.57 -0.52
C ASN A 183 8.62 7.39 0.39
N ILE A 184 9.56 6.52 0.76
CA ILE A 184 9.29 5.44 1.71
C ILE A 184 8.96 6.01 3.09
N ARG A 185 9.72 7.00 3.57
CA ARG A 185 9.43 7.65 4.86
C ARG A 185 8.07 8.34 4.85
N PHE A 186 7.70 9.00 3.75
CA PHE A 186 6.38 9.58 3.57
C PHE A 186 5.27 8.53 3.74
N THR A 187 5.36 7.40 3.03
CA THR A 187 4.36 6.32 3.13
C THR A 187 4.26 5.76 4.54
N VAL A 188 5.38 5.52 5.21
CA VAL A 188 5.40 5.02 6.60
C VAL A 188 4.72 6.02 7.54
N ARG A 189 5.09 7.32 7.46
CA ARG A 189 4.48 8.37 8.30
C ARG A 189 2.98 8.52 8.06
N LEU A 190 2.53 8.34 6.81
CA LEU A 190 1.11 8.37 6.49
C LEU A 190 0.35 7.23 7.18
N VAL A 191 0.89 6.01 7.13
CA VAL A 191 0.30 4.85 7.82
C VAL A 191 0.37 5.00 9.34
N ASP A 192 1.45 5.57 9.89
CA ASP A 192 1.56 5.89 11.33
C ASP A 192 0.48 6.91 11.77
N ALA A 193 0.21 7.92 10.94
CA ALA A 193 -0.86 8.88 11.18
C ALA A 193 -2.24 8.22 11.17
N MET A 194 -2.50 7.34 10.19
CA MET A 194 -3.74 6.56 10.11
C MET A 194 -3.94 5.69 11.36
N ARG A 195 -2.90 4.97 11.79
CA ARG A 195 -2.92 4.14 13.01
C ARG A 195 -3.26 4.97 14.23
N SER A 196 -2.53 6.07 14.43
CA SER A 196 -2.76 6.97 15.57
C SER A 196 -4.17 7.57 15.55
N ALA A 197 -4.73 7.79 14.35
CA ALA A 197 -6.05 8.35 14.18
C ALA A 197 -7.18 7.34 14.48
N LEU A 198 -6.97 6.07 14.14
CA LEU A 198 -7.88 4.99 14.53
C LEU A 198 -7.95 4.86 16.06
N GLU A 199 -6.80 4.92 16.74
CA GLU A 199 -6.73 4.85 18.22
C GLU A 199 -7.46 6.01 18.91
N ARG A 200 -7.46 7.21 18.30
CA ARG A 200 -8.16 8.40 18.82
C ARG A 200 -9.62 8.52 18.35
N GLY A 201 -10.05 7.72 17.39
CA GLY A 201 -11.38 7.83 16.78
C GLY A 201 -11.55 9.03 15.82
N ASP A 202 -10.46 9.59 15.28
CA ASP A 202 -10.47 10.75 14.38
C ASP A 202 -10.08 10.40 12.92
N PHE A 203 -10.04 9.11 12.57
CA PHE A 203 -9.64 8.64 11.23
C PHE A 203 -10.44 9.28 10.08
N SER A 204 -11.75 9.47 10.22
CA SER A 204 -12.56 10.11 9.17
C SER A 204 -12.14 11.57 8.93
N ALA A 205 -11.88 12.31 10.01
CA ALA A 205 -11.44 13.70 9.92
C ALA A 205 -10.04 13.80 9.28
N LEU A 206 -9.11 12.94 9.71
CA LEU A 206 -7.78 12.84 9.10
C LEU A 206 -7.88 12.56 7.58
N ARG A 207 -8.73 11.61 7.19
CA ARG A 207 -8.93 11.23 5.79
C ARG A 207 -9.44 12.42 4.96
N GLU A 208 -10.47 13.11 5.44
CA GLU A 208 -11.05 14.25 4.74
C GLU A 208 -10.04 15.40 4.58
N GLU A 209 -9.36 15.77 5.67
CA GLU A 209 -8.33 16.82 5.67
C GLU A 209 -7.18 16.47 4.72
N PHE A 210 -6.59 15.28 4.90
CA PHE A 210 -5.42 14.87 4.13
C PHE A 210 -5.75 14.76 2.64
N LEU A 211 -6.85 14.09 2.27
CA LEU A 211 -7.18 13.90 0.85
C LEU A 211 -7.61 15.21 0.19
N GLY A 212 -8.33 16.07 0.93
CA GLY A 212 -8.67 17.41 0.47
C GLY A 212 -7.43 18.23 0.16
N ARG A 213 -6.44 18.24 1.07
CA ARG A 213 -5.15 18.91 0.90
C ARG A 213 -4.32 18.30 -0.23
N TYR A 214 -4.13 17.00 -0.23
CA TYR A 214 -3.24 16.27 -1.15
C TYR A 214 -3.68 16.35 -2.61
N TYR A 215 -5.00 16.41 -2.87
CA TYR A 215 -5.57 16.48 -4.23
C TYR A 215 -6.06 17.87 -4.65
N ALA A 216 -5.94 18.89 -3.80
CA ALA A 216 -6.37 20.26 -4.11
C ALA A 216 -5.77 20.80 -5.41
N GLY A 217 -4.48 20.51 -5.67
CA GLY A 217 -3.78 20.95 -6.88
C GLY A 217 -4.03 20.09 -8.14
N THR A 218 -4.68 18.94 -8.01
CA THR A 218 -5.02 18.05 -9.14
C THR A 218 -6.44 18.24 -9.66
N ALA A 219 -7.31 18.92 -8.91
CA ALA A 219 -8.69 19.21 -9.32
C ALA A 219 -8.81 20.31 -10.40
N SER A 220 -7.68 20.88 -10.84
CA SER A 220 -7.62 21.98 -11.82
C SER A 220 -6.98 21.60 -13.16
N ALA A 221 -7.05 20.33 -13.57
CA ALA A 221 -6.60 19.86 -14.89
C ALA A 221 -7.66 19.01 -15.59
#